data_AF-A0A349MJ35-F1
#
_entry.id   AF-A0A349MJ35-F1
#
_cell.length_a   1.000
_cell.length_b   1.000
_cell.length_c   1.000
_cell.angle_alpha   90.00
_cell.angle_beta   90.00
_cell.angle_gamma   90.00
#
_symmetry.space_group_name_H-M   'P 1'
#
loop_
_entity.id
_entity.type
_entity.pdbx_description
1 polymer ?
#
loop_
_entity_poly.entity_id
_entity_poly.type
_entity_poly.pdbx_seq_one_letter_code
_entity_poly.pdbx_strand_id
1 'polypeptide(L)'
;MVVTATTQYLESHSNPENGEYAFGYAITIRNDGPEPAQLLRRHWMVTSDNGRHQEVRGEGVVGEKPRLEPGGVFNYNSWAVLETPTGHMEGRYMFVTDEGTRFWVQIPPFFMEVPGVRVLN
;
A
#
# COMPACT_ATOMS: atom_id res chain seq x y z
N MET A 1 -2.16 7.41 -13.68
CA MET A 1 -2.55 7.20 -12.27
C MET A 1 -1.33 7.38 -11.40
N VAL A 2 -1.43 8.12 -10.29
CA VAL A 2 -0.36 8.32 -9.32
C VAL A 2 -0.79 7.78 -7.96
N VAL A 3 0.09 7.03 -7.31
CA VAL A 3 -0.13 6.47 -5.97
C VAL A 3 0.95 7.01 -5.04
N THR A 4 0.53 7.47 -3.86
CA THR A 4 1.44 7.87 -2.78
C THR A 4 1.00 7.21 -1.48
N ALA A 5 1.95 7.02 -0.56
CA ALA A 5 1.74 6.37 0.71
C ALA A 5 2.40 7.19 1.82
N THR A 6 1.77 7.17 2.99
CA THR A 6 2.40 7.59 4.25
C THR A 6 2.23 6.47 5.27
N THR A 7 3.18 6.35 6.19
CA THR A 7 3.22 5.28 7.18
C THR A 7 3.39 5.84 8.58
N GLN A 8 2.92 5.08 9.56
CA GLN A 8 3.16 5.35 10.98
C GLN A 8 3.29 4.03 11.73
N TYR A 9 4.26 3.96 12.65
CA TYR A 9 4.35 2.86 13.61
C TYR A 9 3.22 2.97 14.64
N LEU A 10 2.58 1.84 14.94
CA LEU A 10 1.46 1.74 15.88
C LEU A 10 1.90 1.01 17.14
N GLU A 11 2.51 1.73 18.08
CA GLU A 11 3.05 1.16 19.32
C GLU A 11 2.01 0.35 20.11
N SER A 12 0.79 0.87 20.25
CA SER A 12 -0.29 0.20 20.99
C SER A 12 -0.81 -1.10 20.33
N HIS A 13 -0.47 -1.33 19.06
CA HIS A 13 -0.85 -2.53 18.31
C HIS A 13 0.34 -3.45 18.04
N SER A 14 1.51 -3.14 18.59
CA SER A 14 2.75 -3.86 18.39
C SER A 14 3.13 -4.66 19.63
N ASN A 15 3.84 -5.76 19.42
CA ASN A 15 4.49 -6.55 20.46
C ASN A 15 5.93 -6.87 20.03
N PRO A 16 6.88 -5.93 20.23
CA PRO A 16 8.27 -6.13 19.82
C PRO A 16 8.95 -7.34 20.45
N GLU A 17 8.55 -7.74 21.67
CA GLU A 17 9.09 -8.94 22.35
C GLU A 17 8.76 -10.22 21.58
N ASN A 18 7.63 -10.23 20.85
CA ASN A 18 7.22 -11.34 19.98
C ASN A 18 7.60 -11.11 18.50
N GLY A 19 8.34 -10.04 18.21
CA GLY A 19 8.67 -9.66 16.83
C GLY A 19 7.44 -9.23 16.03
N GLU A 20 6.43 -8.61 16.65
CA GLU A 20 5.24 -8.12 15.95
C GLU A 20 5.26 -6.58 15.91
N TYR A 21 5.45 -6.00 14.73
CA TYR A 21 5.54 -4.55 14.53
C TYR A 21 4.39 -4.07 13.65
N ALA A 22 3.39 -3.42 14.24
CA ALA A 22 2.22 -2.93 13.52
C ALA A 22 2.49 -1.56 12.92
N PHE A 23 2.13 -1.40 11.66
CA PHE A 23 2.23 -0.15 10.92
C PHE A 23 0.90 0.21 10.28
N GLY A 24 0.42 1.41 10.56
CA GLY A 24 -0.66 2.02 9.82
C GLY A 24 -0.11 2.65 8.55
N TYR A 25 -0.87 2.57 7.47
CA TYR A 25 -0.54 3.26 6.23
C TYR A 25 -1.77 3.93 5.63
N ALA A 26 -1.56 5.10 5.05
CA ALA A 26 -2.55 5.86 4.30
C ALA A 26 -2.12 5.91 2.82
N ILE A 27 -2.98 5.41 1.94
CA ILE A 27 -2.75 5.45 0.49
C ILE A 27 -3.63 6.53 -0.14
N THR A 28 -3.02 7.35 -0.98
CA THR A 28 -3.70 8.28 -1.88
C THR A 28 -3.53 7.82 -3.32
N ILE A 29 -4.64 7.63 -4.02
CA ILE A 29 -4.69 7.33 -5.45
C ILE A 29 -5.30 8.52 -6.17
N ARG A 30 -4.57 9.07 -7.15
CA ARG A 30 -5.06 10.15 -8.00
C ARG A 30 -5.11 9.71 -9.46
N ASN A 31 -6.24 9.98 -10.10
CA ASN A 31 -6.35 9.88 -11.54
C ASN A 31 -5.86 11.18 -12.20
N ASP A 32 -4.65 11.15 -12.72
CA ASP A 32 -4.06 12.20 -13.56
C ASP A 32 -4.18 11.89 -15.07
N GLY A 33 -4.92 10.83 -15.42
CA GLY A 33 -5.24 10.49 -16.80
C GLY A 33 -6.45 11.26 -17.33
N PRO A 34 -6.71 11.18 -18.65
CA PRO A 34 -7.78 11.92 -19.31
C PRO A 34 -9.16 11.24 -19.22
N GLU A 35 -9.22 9.97 -18.81
CA GLU A 35 -10.44 9.16 -18.80
C GLU A 35 -10.73 8.60 -17.40
N PRO A 36 -12.01 8.27 -17.08
CA PRO A 36 -12.35 7.61 -15.82
C PRO A 36 -11.82 6.18 -15.77
N ALA A 37 -11.49 5.70 -14.56
CA ALA A 37 -11.14 4.30 -14.37
C ALA A 37 -11.49 3.77 -12.97
N GLN A 38 -11.82 2.47 -12.90
CA GLN A 38 -12.20 1.77 -11.68
C GLN A 38 -11.11 0.81 -11.20
N LEU A 39 -10.78 0.89 -9.91
CA LEU A 39 -9.90 -0.07 -9.24
C LEU A 39 -10.62 -1.40 -9.09
N LEU A 40 -10.01 -2.48 -9.59
CA LEU A 40 -10.55 -3.83 -9.51
C LEU A 40 -9.87 -4.70 -8.46
N ARG A 41 -8.54 -4.69 -8.43
CA ARG A 41 -7.72 -5.63 -7.65
C ARG A 41 -6.45 -4.99 -7.15
N ARG A 42 -5.91 -5.53 -6.05
CA ARG A 42 -4.61 -5.18 -5.48
C ARG A 42 -3.69 -6.39 -5.44
N HIS A 43 -2.40 -6.14 -5.64
CA HIS A 43 -1.32 -7.09 -5.40
C HIS A 43 -0.20 -6.36 -4.69
N TRP A 44 0.06 -6.75 -3.45
CA TRP A 44 1.12 -6.24 -2.61
C TRP A 44 2.24 -7.25 -2.48
N MET A 45 3.46 -6.74 -2.38
CA MET A 45 4.64 -7.41 -1.92
C MET A 45 5.11 -6.71 -0.65
N VAL A 46 5.26 -7.49 0.42
CA VAL A 46 5.74 -7.03 1.72
C VAL A 46 7.12 -7.65 1.92
N THR A 47 8.12 -6.82 2.16
CA THR A 47 9.51 -7.25 2.39
C THR A 47 9.92 -6.82 3.78
N SER A 48 10.24 -7.80 4.62
CA SER A 48 10.86 -7.60 5.93
C SER A 48 12.38 -7.50 5.78
N ASP A 49 13.05 -6.78 6.69
CA ASP A 49 14.50 -6.51 6.59
C ASP A 49 15.38 -7.77 6.72
N ASN A 50 14.83 -8.86 7.23
CA ASN A 50 15.48 -10.17 7.23
C ASN A 50 15.43 -10.89 5.87
N GLY A 51 14.91 -10.24 4.83
CA GLY A 51 14.78 -10.78 3.48
C GLY A 51 13.53 -11.66 3.26
N ARG A 52 12.62 -11.74 4.24
CA ARG A 52 11.35 -12.47 4.05
C ARG A 52 10.39 -11.65 3.19
N HIS A 53 9.82 -12.31 2.19
CA HIS A 53 8.81 -11.75 1.31
C HIS A 53 7.44 -12.40 1.54
N GLN A 54 6.38 -11.58 1.56
CA GLN A 54 5.00 -12.03 1.57
C GLN A 54 4.21 -11.34 0.45
N GLU A 55 3.37 -12.10 -0.23
CA GLU A 55 2.43 -11.55 -1.21
C GLU A 55 1.01 -11.49 -0.64
N VAL A 56 0.33 -10.37 -0.87
CA VAL A 56 -1.08 -10.20 -0.53
C VAL A 56 -1.84 -9.81 -1.80
N ARG A 57 -2.84 -10.61 -2.18
CA ARG A 57 -3.68 -10.37 -3.35
C ARG A 57 -5.14 -10.29 -2.93
N GLY A 58 -5.92 -9.43 -3.58
CA GLY A 58 -7.35 -9.32 -3.28
C GLY A 58 -8.11 -8.39 -4.21
N GLU A 59 -9.43 -8.42 -4.09
CA GLU A 59 -10.30 -7.51 -4.82
C GLU A 59 -10.45 -6.18 -4.10
N GLY A 60 -10.47 -5.09 -4.88
CA GLY A 60 -10.68 -3.75 -4.35
C GLY A 60 -9.59 -3.31 -3.38
N VAL A 61 -9.94 -2.33 -2.56
CA VAL A 61 -9.19 -1.84 -1.39
C VAL A 61 -10.20 -1.57 -0.29
N VAL A 62 -9.94 -2.01 0.95
CA VAL A 62 -10.83 -1.80 2.12
C VAL A 62 -12.32 -2.17 1.89
N GLY A 63 -12.60 -3.12 1.00
CA GLY A 63 -13.97 -3.53 0.66
C GLY A 63 -14.61 -2.72 -0.49
N GLU A 64 -13.90 -1.73 -1.02
CA GLU A 64 -14.36 -0.83 -2.07
C GLU A 64 -13.63 -1.05 -3.40
N LYS A 65 -14.28 -0.68 -4.50
CA LYS A 65 -13.73 -0.65 -5.87
C LYS A 65 -13.93 0.75 -6.45
N PRO A 66 -13.18 1.76 -5.99
CA PRO A 66 -13.43 3.16 -6.35
C PRO A 66 -13.26 3.37 -7.85
N ARG A 67 -14.19 4.13 -8.43
CA ARG A 67 -14.10 4.68 -9.79
C ARG A 67 -13.69 6.14 -9.70
N LEU A 68 -12.59 6.50 -10.35
CA LEU A 68 -12.00 7.83 -10.31
C LEU A 68 -12.20 8.54 -11.63
N GLU A 69 -12.89 9.68 -11.61
CA GLU A 69 -12.91 10.63 -12.70
C GLU A 69 -11.52 11.23 -12.96
N PRO A 70 -11.25 11.82 -14.14
CA PRO A 70 -10.07 12.65 -14.36
C PRO A 70 -9.92 13.73 -13.27
N GLY A 71 -8.74 13.80 -12.64
CA GLY A 71 -8.47 14.66 -11.48
C GLY A 71 -8.99 14.12 -10.14
N GLY A 72 -9.78 13.04 -10.15
CA GLY A 72 -10.36 12.41 -8.97
C GLY A 72 -9.30 11.82 -8.03
N VAL A 73 -9.59 11.86 -6.73
CA VAL A 73 -8.72 11.38 -5.67
C VAL A 73 -9.49 10.43 -4.74
N PHE A 74 -8.87 9.32 -4.39
CA PHE A 74 -9.38 8.40 -3.36
C PHE A 74 -8.30 8.14 -2.32
N ASN A 75 -8.70 8.19 -1.05
CA ASN A 75 -7.82 7.97 0.09
C ASN A 75 -8.38 6.85 0.94
N TYR A 76 -7.50 5.95 1.40
CA TYR A 76 -7.89 4.95 2.37
C TYR A 76 -6.76 4.64 3.34
N ASN A 77 -7.13 4.20 4.53
CA ASN A 77 -6.21 3.78 5.57
C ASN A 77 -6.33 2.28 5.81
N SER A 78 -5.23 1.63 6.08
CA SER A 78 -5.19 0.24 6.56
C SER A 78 -3.92 0.03 7.38
N TRP A 79 -3.61 -1.22 7.72
CA TRP A 79 -2.44 -1.54 8.51
C TRP A 79 -1.88 -2.91 8.11
N ALA A 80 -0.62 -3.14 8.47
CA ALA A 80 0.07 -4.41 8.33
C ALA A 80 0.93 -4.66 9.56
N VAL A 81 1.28 -5.93 9.81
CA VAL A 81 2.26 -6.31 10.83
C VAL A 81 3.48 -6.89 10.11
N LEU A 82 4.65 -6.36 10.45
CA LEU A 82 5.94 -6.89 10.04
C LEU A 82 6.55 -7.71 11.18
N GLU A 83 7.45 -8.62 10.82
CA GLU A 83 8.22 -9.37 11.80
C GLU A 83 9.54 -8.68 12.22
N THR A 84 9.86 -7.57 11.57
CA THR A 84 11.06 -6.77 11.78
C THR A 84 10.68 -5.31 12.07
N PRO A 85 11.52 -4.56 12.82
CA PRO A 85 11.25 -3.15 13.13
C PRO A 85 11.30 -2.23 11.90
N THR A 86 11.80 -2.74 10.79
CA THR A 86 11.98 -2.06 9.52
C THR A 86 11.58 -3.00 8.38
N GLY A 87 11.08 -2.42 7.29
CA GLY A 87 10.73 -3.12 6.06
C GLY A 87 10.03 -2.19 5.08
N HIS A 88 9.54 -2.75 3.98
CA HIS A 88 8.80 -1.97 3.00
C HIS A 88 7.68 -2.75 2.34
N MET A 89 6.75 -2.01 1.76
CA MET A 89 5.70 -2.53 0.91
C MET A 89 5.74 -1.85 -0.45
N GLU A 90 5.50 -2.64 -1.48
CA GLU A 90 5.33 -2.18 -2.85
C GLU A 90 4.28 -3.03 -3.55
N GLY A 91 3.84 -2.64 -4.74
CA GLY A 91 2.89 -3.47 -5.46
C GLY A 91 2.25 -2.79 -6.64
N ARG A 92 1.02 -3.21 -6.94
CA ARG A 92 0.24 -2.67 -8.04
C ARG A 92 -1.25 -2.84 -7.85
N TYR A 93 -2.00 -1.91 -8.43
CA TYR A 93 -3.44 -2.03 -8.62
C TYR A 93 -3.77 -2.36 -10.07
N MET A 94 -4.77 -3.21 -10.27
CA MET A 94 -5.42 -3.35 -11.57
C MET A 94 -6.57 -2.36 -11.65
N PHE A 95 -6.54 -1.52 -12.68
CA PHE A 95 -7.65 -0.65 -13.06
C PHE A 95 -8.30 -1.13 -14.36
N VAL A 96 -9.53 -0.66 -14.59
CA VAL A 96 -10.24 -0.79 -15.85
C VAL A 96 -10.86 0.54 -16.23
N THR A 97 -10.78 0.95 -17.51
CA THR A 97 -11.50 2.12 -18.04
C THR A 97 -12.97 1.77 -18.28
N ASP A 98 -13.82 2.74 -18.56
CA ASP A 98 -15.24 2.49 -18.86
C ASP A 98 -15.43 1.70 -20.17
N GLU A 99 -14.48 1.81 -21.09
CA GLU A 99 -14.39 1.07 -22.36
C GLU A 99 -13.89 -0.37 -22.16
N GLY A 100 -13.51 -0.74 -20.93
CA GLY A 100 -13.08 -2.09 -20.55
C GLY A 100 -11.58 -2.34 -20.69
N THR A 101 -10.78 -1.33 -21.03
CA THR A 101 -9.31 -1.47 -21.10
C THR A 101 -8.73 -1.66 -19.71
N ARG A 102 -7.98 -2.74 -19.50
CA ARG A 102 -7.33 -3.04 -18.21
C ARG A 102 -5.88 -2.61 -18.19
N PHE A 103 -5.43 -2.01 -17.09
CA PHE A 103 -4.05 -1.58 -16.93
C PHE A 103 -3.58 -1.67 -15.47
N TRP A 104 -2.27 -1.86 -15.31
CA TRP A 104 -1.63 -1.90 -14.00
C TRP A 104 -1.09 -0.53 -13.61
N VAL A 105 -1.31 -0.14 -12.36
CA VAL A 105 -0.75 1.06 -11.74
C VAL A 105 0.20 0.63 -10.65
N GLN A 106 1.47 1.05 -10.73
CA GLN A 106 2.47 0.73 -9.73
C GLN A 106 2.21 1.48 -8.43
N ILE A 107 2.51 0.81 -7.32
CA ILE A 107 2.61 1.40 -6.00
C ILE A 107 4.10 1.39 -5.68
N PRO A 108 4.78 2.54 -5.70
CA PRO A 108 6.20 2.61 -5.37
C PRO A 108 6.46 2.08 -3.96
N PRO A 109 7.68 1.57 -3.69
CA PRO A 109 8.07 1.20 -2.35
C PRO A 109 7.85 2.33 -1.35
N PHE A 110 7.22 2.02 -0.23
CA PHE A 110 7.19 2.87 0.94
C PHE A 110 7.66 2.09 2.16
N PHE A 111 8.41 2.78 3.01
CA PHE A 111 9.13 2.19 4.12
C PHE A 111 8.31 2.31 5.40
N MET A 112 8.43 1.28 6.23
CA MET A 112 7.81 1.16 7.54
C MET A 112 8.93 0.97 8.52
N GLU A 113 9.09 1.92 9.43
CA GLU A 113 10.23 1.96 10.34
C GLU A 113 9.74 2.36 11.73
N VAL A 114 10.16 1.61 12.74
CA VAL A 114 10.01 2.04 14.13
C VAL A 114 10.85 3.30 14.34
N PRO A 115 10.27 4.43 14.81
CA PRO A 115 11.01 5.67 15.00
C PRO A 115 12.27 5.47 15.86
N GLY A 116 13.39 6.04 15.41
CA GLY A 116 14.67 5.95 16.13
C GLY A 116 15.48 4.69 15.86
N VAL A 117 14.95 3.71 15.13
CA VAL A 117 15.74 2.60 14.59
C VAL A 117 16.56 3.13 13.40
N ARG A 118 17.86 3.36 13.62
CA ARG A 118 18.78 3.78 12.55
C ARG A 118 19.09 2.60 11.64
N VAL A 119 18.79 2.73 10.35
CA VAL A 119 19.48 1.96 9.31
C VAL A 119 20.88 2.56 9.19
N LEU A 120 21.91 1.82 9.63
CA LEU A 120 23.28 2.17 9.28
C LEU A 120 23.49 1.78 7.82
N ASN A 121 23.62 2.78 6.95
CA ASN A 121 24.08 2.61 5.58
C ASN A 121 25.54 2.14 5.55
#